data_AF-A0A3E0KUP1-F1
#
_entry.id   AF-A0A3E0KUP1-F1
#
_cell.length_a   1.000
_cell.length_b   1.000
_cell.length_c   1.000
_cell.angle_alpha   90.00
_cell.angle_beta   90.00
_cell.angle_gamma   90.00
#
_symmetry.space_group_name_H-M   'P 1'
#
loop_
_entity.id
_entity.type
_entity.pdbx_description
1 polymer ?
#
loop_
_entity_poly.entity_id
_entity_poly.type
_entity_poly.pdbx_seq_one_letter_code
_entity_poly.pdbx_strand_id
1 'polypeptide(L)'
;MLRLGIDFGTCYSSAALLLEGVPTPIPAPLTPGYALPSSVFITEQGEILVGQAAENKRQKNPQRYRREFKRDLGSPDPYTLGNVSMLPEELVAAVLKKLKEEAEKVALGRGEKFLNNALITVPATYSSYKRNLMQDAGIKAGFSQIEMLEEPVAAARYYSCHAQINDGDIILVYDLGGGTFDATLMQKQGDNYQVLAMPKGLANCGGTDFDRLIYQQLKLQCSDELRQQLEPKNAWLARAIVGDFCRDLKHQLSEQTEASIYIPMGLGNVETFELTREVFNAMIAPLIEETLDCCEQLVRSAKKDWTQVNQMLLVGGSSRIPYVKEAIERRFNLSPFLVDKPELAVCLGATIYNNISIPMIKSEQNHSIKLLDQVEEALGIKERPLTKDSGQMIVDTQSNLTATKQISSQTLESLLQEQLSSDIKLLSAKGINYKKLQRLLMAQKWREADEETAKIILSLVNRTQEGFLNNESMEKIPQKDLGTIDRLWVKYSNERFGFSIQKRIWHTMNNNAGEFGERVGWRGSAGLFGGYFAWKSLSELIYSLDAPAGHLPCILGRNWSDDKDIQMSYFFAQI
;
A
#
# COMPACT_ATOMS: atom_id res chain seq x y z
N MET A 1 10.05 -3.38 -27.29
CA MET A 1 10.01 -1.93 -27.00
C MET A 1 9.32 -1.76 -25.67
N LEU A 2 9.97 -1.07 -24.72
CA LEU A 2 9.46 -0.92 -23.36
C LEU A 2 8.15 -0.12 -23.39
N ARG A 3 7.07 -0.66 -22.81
CA ARG A 3 5.74 -0.06 -22.75
C ARG A 3 5.29 -0.01 -21.29
N LEU A 4 4.77 1.14 -20.87
CA LEU A 4 4.18 1.33 -19.55
C LEU A 4 2.66 1.18 -19.63
N GLY A 5 2.09 0.20 -18.94
CA GLY A 5 0.66 0.13 -18.70
C GLY A 5 0.31 1.03 -17.53
N ILE A 6 -0.62 1.97 -17.72
CA ILE A 6 -1.01 2.96 -16.71
C ILE A 6 -2.50 2.83 -16.45
N ASP A 7 -2.87 2.70 -15.17
CA ASP A 7 -4.21 2.91 -14.67
C ASP A 7 -4.28 4.25 -13.93
N PHE A 8 -5.02 5.20 -14.48
CA PHE A 8 -5.28 6.49 -13.85
C PHE A 8 -6.63 6.45 -13.14
N GLY A 9 -6.61 6.25 -11.82
CA GLY A 9 -7.82 6.20 -10.99
C GLY A 9 -8.13 7.50 -10.26
N THR A 10 -9.36 7.60 -9.72
CA THR A 10 -9.85 8.80 -9.03
C THR A 10 -9.10 9.10 -7.73
N CYS A 11 -8.77 8.05 -6.95
CA CYS A 11 -8.08 8.17 -5.67
C CYS A 11 -6.61 7.77 -5.75
N TYR A 12 -6.33 6.71 -6.49
CA TYR A 12 -4.99 6.18 -6.70
C TYR A 12 -4.80 5.86 -8.18
N SER A 13 -3.57 6.04 -8.66
CA SER A 13 -3.11 5.59 -9.96
C SER A 13 -2.01 4.56 -9.78
N SER A 14 -1.90 3.64 -10.71
CA SER A 14 -0.88 2.59 -10.70
C SER A 14 -0.30 2.42 -12.10
N ALA A 15 0.91 1.88 -12.18
CA ALA A 15 1.55 1.58 -13.45
C ALA A 15 2.40 0.33 -13.37
N ALA A 16 2.62 -0.32 -14.51
CA ALA A 16 3.48 -1.50 -14.60
C ALA A 16 4.23 -1.55 -15.93
N LEU A 17 5.50 -1.96 -15.88
CA LEU A 17 6.33 -2.22 -17.06
C LEU A 17 6.32 -3.69 -17.40
N LEU A 18 6.38 -4.03 -18.68
CA LEU A 18 6.69 -5.40 -19.10
C LEU A 18 8.21 -5.54 -19.21
N LEU A 19 8.83 -6.13 -18.20
CA LEU A 19 10.27 -6.34 -18.14
C LEU A 19 10.54 -7.83 -18.31
N GLU A 20 11.28 -8.20 -19.37
CA GLU A 20 11.65 -9.60 -19.65
C GLU A 20 10.44 -10.55 -19.71
N GLY A 21 9.29 -10.06 -20.18
CA GLY A 21 8.03 -10.82 -20.25
C GLY A 21 7.24 -10.89 -18.94
N VAL A 22 7.73 -10.25 -17.87
CA VAL A 22 7.08 -10.20 -16.56
C VAL A 22 6.49 -8.81 -16.29
N PRO A 23 5.18 -8.70 -16.02
CA PRO A 23 4.57 -7.45 -15.56
C PRO A 23 5.15 -7.06 -14.20
N THR A 24 5.82 -5.92 -14.16
CA THR A 24 6.49 -5.39 -12.97
C THR A 24 5.81 -4.09 -12.57
N PRO A 25 5.02 -4.09 -11.47
CA PRO A 25 4.42 -2.87 -10.93
C PRO A 25 5.48 -1.82 -10.57
N ILE A 26 5.13 -0.55 -10.76
CA ILE A 26 5.98 0.59 -10.40
C ILE A 26 5.71 1.00 -8.95
N PRO A 27 6.72 0.98 -8.07
CA PRO A 27 6.55 1.40 -6.68
C PRO A 27 6.11 2.85 -6.55
N ALA A 28 5.19 3.12 -5.63
CA ALA A 28 4.78 4.48 -5.30
C ALA A 28 5.89 5.18 -4.46
N PRO A 29 6.32 6.39 -4.81
CA PRO A 29 7.33 7.11 -4.05
C PRO A 29 6.76 7.60 -2.71
N LEU A 30 7.58 7.51 -1.65
CA LEU A 30 7.26 7.94 -0.28
C LEU A 30 6.16 7.15 0.45
N THR A 31 5.66 6.06 -0.15
CA THR A 31 4.72 5.12 0.48
C THR A 31 5.10 3.68 0.18
N PRO A 32 4.85 2.73 1.09
CA PRO A 32 4.90 1.31 0.73
C PRO A 32 3.89 0.98 -0.37
N GLY A 33 4.22 0.02 -1.24
CA GLY A 33 3.33 -0.50 -2.28
C GLY A 33 3.38 0.22 -3.62
N TYR A 34 2.31 0.08 -4.40
CA TYR A 34 2.26 0.42 -5.84
C TYR A 34 1.16 1.44 -6.21
N ALA A 35 0.38 1.88 -5.22
CA ALA A 35 -0.71 2.82 -5.41
C ALA A 35 -0.22 4.26 -5.17
N LEU A 36 -0.01 5.01 -6.25
CA LEU A 36 0.33 6.44 -6.18
C LEU A 36 -0.96 7.23 -5.93
N PRO A 37 -1.10 8.06 -4.88
CA PRO A 37 -2.26 8.92 -4.72
C PRO A 37 -2.46 9.82 -5.94
N SER A 38 -3.69 9.89 -6.46
CA SER A 38 -4.07 10.78 -7.57
C SER A 38 -4.31 12.19 -7.05
N SER A 39 -3.26 12.79 -6.50
CA SER A 39 -3.32 14.11 -5.87
C SER A 39 -2.16 15.00 -6.29
N VAL A 40 -2.44 16.30 -6.33
CA VAL A 40 -1.52 17.35 -6.77
C VAL A 40 -1.48 18.46 -5.74
N PHE A 41 -0.29 19.00 -5.49
CA PHE A 41 -0.08 20.18 -4.66
C PHE A 41 0.87 21.14 -5.38
N ILE A 42 0.54 22.43 -5.41
CA ILE A 42 1.41 23.46 -6.02
C ILE A 42 2.14 24.24 -4.93
N THR A 43 3.46 24.22 -4.93
CA THR A 43 4.27 24.97 -3.97
C THR A 43 4.13 26.48 -4.16
N GLU A 44 4.59 27.27 -3.19
CA GLU A 44 4.59 28.73 -3.33
C GLU A 44 5.51 29.20 -4.47
N GLN A 45 6.53 28.41 -4.77
CA GLN A 45 7.47 28.60 -5.88
C GLN A 45 6.91 28.13 -7.23
N GLY A 46 5.70 27.56 -7.26
CA GLY A 46 5.05 27.08 -8.48
C GLY A 46 5.43 25.65 -8.89
N GLU A 47 6.16 24.91 -8.05
CA GLU A 47 6.50 23.51 -8.32
C GLU A 47 5.29 22.60 -8.09
N ILE A 48 5.12 21.59 -8.95
CA ILE A 48 4.03 20.62 -8.85
C ILE A 48 4.52 19.39 -8.10
N LEU A 49 3.96 19.15 -6.93
CA LEU A 49 4.12 17.92 -6.17
C LEU A 49 2.95 16.98 -6.48
N VAL A 50 3.23 15.68 -6.54
CA VAL A 50 2.25 14.65 -6.92
C VAL A 50 2.31 13.49 -5.92
N GLY A 51 1.16 12.86 -5.68
CA GLY A 51 1.06 11.66 -4.85
C GLY A 51 1.28 11.94 -3.38
N GLN A 52 1.98 11.05 -2.68
CA GLN A 52 2.19 11.21 -1.24
C GLN A 52 2.94 12.52 -0.89
N ALA A 53 3.79 13.02 -1.80
CA ALA A 53 4.41 14.34 -1.61
C ALA A 53 3.37 15.47 -1.53
N ALA A 54 2.30 15.39 -2.34
CA ALA A 54 1.18 16.32 -2.30
C ALA A 54 0.34 16.12 -1.02
N GLU A 55 0.03 14.87 -0.67
CA GLU A 55 -0.70 14.52 0.56
C GLU A 55 -0.01 15.09 1.81
N ASN A 56 1.30 14.92 1.93
CA ASN A 56 2.09 15.38 3.07
C ASN A 56 2.06 16.92 3.24
N LYS A 57 1.83 17.67 2.17
CA LYS A 57 1.79 19.14 2.20
C LYS A 57 0.38 19.70 2.41
N ARG A 58 -0.67 18.90 2.17
CA ARG A 58 -2.07 19.36 2.24
C ARG A 58 -2.44 19.98 3.58
N GLN A 59 -1.88 19.46 4.69
CA GLN A 59 -2.18 19.94 6.04
C GLN A 59 -1.73 21.39 6.28
N LYS A 60 -0.66 21.84 5.62
CA LYS A 60 -0.12 23.21 5.79
C LYS A 60 -0.83 24.23 4.90
N ASN A 61 -1.18 23.84 3.67
CA ASN A 61 -1.61 24.77 2.61
C ASN A 61 -2.59 24.11 1.62
N PRO A 62 -3.79 23.74 2.04
CA PRO A 62 -4.74 22.95 1.24
C PRO A 62 -5.33 23.66 0.04
N GLN A 63 -5.33 24.99 0.04
CA GLN A 63 -5.86 25.78 -1.05
C GLN A 63 -4.99 25.58 -2.28
N ARG A 64 -3.82 24.98 -2.12
CA ARG A 64 -2.87 24.57 -3.15
C ARG A 64 -2.94 23.08 -3.48
N TYR A 65 -3.84 22.32 -2.87
CA TYR A 65 -3.97 20.87 -3.00
C TYR A 65 -5.26 20.47 -3.73
N ARG A 66 -5.20 19.43 -4.56
CA ARG A 66 -6.37 18.82 -5.21
C ARG A 66 -6.24 17.31 -5.33
N ARG A 67 -7.37 16.63 -5.20
CA ARG A 67 -7.60 15.20 -5.51
C ARG A 67 -8.94 15.04 -6.23
N GLU A 68 -9.24 13.82 -6.68
CA GLU A 68 -10.52 13.43 -7.30
C GLU A 68 -10.88 14.16 -8.60
N PHE A 69 -9.89 14.81 -9.23
CA PHE A 69 -10.07 15.55 -10.47
C PHE A 69 -10.31 14.66 -11.70
N LYS A 70 -10.24 13.32 -11.59
CA LYS A 70 -10.71 12.39 -12.65
C LYS A 70 -12.20 12.61 -12.95
N ARG A 71 -13.02 12.91 -11.93
CA ARG A 71 -14.47 13.13 -12.09
C ARG A 71 -14.77 14.35 -12.98
N ASP A 72 -13.93 15.37 -12.85
CA ASP A 72 -14.11 16.66 -13.53
C ASP A 72 -13.36 16.72 -14.89
N LEU A 73 -12.79 15.60 -15.36
CA LEU A 73 -12.07 15.57 -16.64
C LEU A 73 -12.95 16.09 -17.79
N GLY A 74 -12.47 17.12 -18.47
CA GLY A 74 -13.16 17.81 -19.56
C GLY A 74 -14.12 18.91 -19.11
N SER A 75 -14.19 19.20 -17.81
CA SER A 75 -14.81 20.42 -17.30
C SER A 75 -14.05 21.65 -17.81
N PRO A 76 -14.74 22.71 -18.25
CA PRO A 76 -14.10 23.96 -18.64
C PRO A 76 -13.63 24.77 -17.42
N ASP A 77 -14.05 24.40 -16.21
CA ASP A 77 -13.78 25.15 -14.99
C ASP A 77 -12.45 24.72 -14.37
N PRO A 78 -11.43 25.60 -14.33
CA PRO A 78 -10.14 25.25 -13.75
C PRO A 78 -10.21 25.29 -12.21
N TYR A 79 -9.38 24.47 -11.58
CA TYR A 79 -9.13 24.59 -10.15
C TYR A 79 -8.18 25.75 -9.86
N THR A 80 -8.48 26.50 -8.82
CA THR A 80 -7.56 27.50 -8.27
C THR A 80 -6.76 26.86 -7.14
N LEU A 81 -5.47 26.61 -7.39
CA LEU A 81 -4.51 26.01 -6.47
C LEU A 81 -3.51 27.08 -5.99
N GLY A 82 -3.86 27.75 -4.90
CA GLY A 82 -3.19 28.97 -4.45
C GLY A 82 -3.42 30.10 -5.45
N ASN A 83 -2.35 30.53 -6.13
CA ASN A 83 -2.41 31.59 -7.14
C ASN A 83 -2.34 31.03 -8.58
N VAL A 84 -2.38 29.70 -8.74
CA VAL A 84 -2.25 29.04 -10.04
C VAL A 84 -3.60 28.44 -10.41
N SER A 85 -4.01 28.65 -11.66
CA SER A 85 -5.21 28.05 -12.24
C SER A 85 -4.79 26.86 -13.11
N MET A 86 -5.39 25.69 -12.89
CA MET A 86 -5.11 24.48 -13.68
C MET A 86 -6.40 23.75 -14.03
N LEU A 87 -6.52 23.32 -15.28
CA LEU A 87 -7.59 22.44 -15.72
C LEU A 87 -7.40 21.01 -15.20
N PRO A 88 -8.48 20.23 -15.04
CA PRO A 88 -8.40 18.83 -14.59
C PRO A 88 -7.42 17.97 -15.40
N GLU A 89 -7.39 18.11 -16.72
CA GLU A 89 -6.46 17.39 -17.61
C GLU A 89 -4.99 17.77 -17.42
N GLU A 90 -4.70 18.97 -16.90
CA GLU A 90 -3.32 19.37 -16.57
C GLU A 90 -2.86 18.70 -15.27
N LEU A 91 -3.76 18.53 -14.31
CA LEU A 91 -3.50 17.74 -13.10
C LEU A 91 -3.30 16.25 -13.44
N VAL A 92 -4.10 15.72 -14.38
CA VAL A 92 -3.92 14.36 -14.91
C VAL A 92 -2.54 14.20 -15.54
N ALA A 93 -2.13 15.15 -16.40
CA ALA A 93 -0.81 15.13 -17.02
C ALA A 93 0.33 15.12 -15.98
N ALA A 94 0.18 15.87 -14.88
CA ALA A 94 1.16 15.85 -13.78
C ALA A 94 1.27 14.47 -13.12
N VAL A 95 0.15 13.77 -12.89
CA VAL A 95 0.14 12.40 -12.36
C VAL A 95 0.79 11.41 -13.33
N LEU A 96 0.42 11.47 -14.61
CA LEU A 96 1.01 10.61 -15.64
C LEU A 96 2.51 10.84 -15.78
N LYS A 97 2.96 12.10 -15.73
CA LYS A 97 4.39 12.46 -15.74
C LYS A 97 5.11 11.85 -14.54
N LYS A 98 4.51 11.92 -13.35
CA LYS A 98 5.10 11.33 -12.15
C LYS A 98 5.25 9.81 -12.28
N LEU A 99 4.23 9.11 -12.77
CA LEU A 99 4.31 7.67 -13.02
C LEU A 99 5.39 7.33 -14.05
N LYS A 100 5.51 8.15 -15.12
CA LYS A 100 6.59 8.01 -16.09
C LYS A 100 7.97 8.14 -15.44
N GLU A 101 8.20 9.18 -14.64
CA GLU A 101 9.47 9.42 -13.95
C GLU A 101 9.85 8.25 -13.03
N GLU A 102 8.90 7.71 -12.27
CA GLU A 102 9.16 6.55 -11.41
C GLU A 102 9.42 5.28 -12.23
N ALA A 103 8.69 5.07 -13.32
CA ALA A 103 8.94 3.97 -14.25
C ALA A 103 10.33 4.05 -14.91
N GLU A 104 10.76 5.25 -15.30
CA GLU A 104 12.09 5.48 -15.87
C GLU A 104 13.21 5.16 -14.88
N LYS A 105 13.04 5.46 -13.58
CA LYS A 105 14.02 5.05 -12.55
C LYS A 105 14.15 3.53 -12.46
N VAL A 106 13.03 2.81 -12.51
CA VAL A 106 13.01 1.34 -12.51
C VAL A 106 13.67 0.79 -13.78
N ALA A 107 13.39 1.39 -14.94
CA ALA A 107 13.95 0.99 -16.23
C ALA A 107 15.46 1.26 -16.32
N LEU A 108 15.93 2.43 -15.86
CA LEU A 108 17.35 2.81 -15.83
C LEU A 108 18.18 1.88 -14.96
N GLY A 109 17.63 1.44 -13.82
CA GLY A 109 18.24 0.41 -12.98
C GLY A 109 18.50 -0.91 -13.70
N ARG A 110 17.90 -1.11 -14.88
CA ARG A 110 18.03 -2.31 -15.74
C ARG A 110 18.65 -2.02 -17.12
N GLY A 111 19.18 -0.81 -17.34
CA GLY A 111 19.92 -0.46 -18.57
C GLY A 111 19.08 0.08 -19.73
N GLU A 112 17.77 0.26 -19.54
CA GLU A 112 16.86 0.86 -20.54
C GLU A 112 16.87 2.40 -20.42
N LYS A 113 16.97 3.12 -21.55
CA LYS A 113 17.26 4.57 -21.52
C LYS A 113 16.04 5.48 -21.68
N PHE A 114 14.99 5.06 -22.38
CA PHE A 114 13.87 5.94 -22.72
C PHE A 114 12.53 5.21 -22.74
N LEU A 115 11.59 5.69 -21.94
CA LEU A 115 10.21 5.23 -21.95
C LEU A 115 9.36 6.17 -22.80
N ASN A 116 9.19 5.81 -24.07
CA ASN A 116 8.45 6.63 -25.04
C ASN A 116 6.97 6.23 -25.17
N ASN A 117 6.64 5.00 -24.77
CA ASN A 117 5.38 4.37 -25.08
C ASN A 117 4.56 4.09 -23.82
N ALA A 118 3.31 4.53 -23.83
CA ALA A 118 2.33 4.21 -22.81
C ALA A 118 1.11 3.53 -23.42
N LEU A 119 0.52 2.61 -22.65
CA LEU A 119 -0.85 2.19 -22.83
C LEU A 119 -1.61 2.69 -21.60
N ILE A 120 -2.56 3.60 -21.81
CA ILE A 120 -3.32 4.25 -20.74
C ILE A 120 -4.73 3.68 -20.73
N THR A 121 -5.18 3.19 -19.58
CA THR A 121 -6.54 2.68 -19.44
C THR A 121 -7.55 3.81 -19.21
N VAL A 122 -8.76 3.63 -19.73
CA VAL A 122 -9.89 4.55 -19.54
C VAL A 122 -11.19 3.80 -19.31
N PRO A 123 -12.16 4.40 -18.59
CA PRO A 123 -13.48 3.81 -18.46
C PRO A 123 -14.11 3.57 -19.83
N ALA A 124 -14.80 2.45 -20.01
CA ALA A 124 -15.48 2.16 -21.28
C ALA A 124 -16.61 3.17 -21.59
N THR A 125 -17.10 3.88 -20.56
CA THR A 125 -18.08 4.97 -20.65
C THR A 125 -17.50 6.29 -21.19
N TYR A 126 -16.16 6.43 -21.31
CA TYR A 126 -15.54 7.66 -21.79
C TYR A 126 -15.86 7.93 -23.27
N SER A 127 -16.40 9.12 -23.52
CA SER A 127 -16.61 9.66 -24.87
C SER A 127 -15.28 9.92 -25.58
N SER A 128 -15.33 10.06 -26.91
CA SER A 128 -14.16 10.42 -27.73
C SER A 128 -13.48 11.71 -27.24
N TYR A 129 -14.25 12.68 -26.75
CA TYR A 129 -13.72 13.91 -26.17
C TYR A 129 -12.83 13.64 -24.94
N LYS A 130 -13.32 12.86 -23.95
CA LYS A 130 -12.52 12.51 -22.76
C LYS A 130 -11.30 11.64 -23.12
N ARG A 131 -11.43 10.75 -24.10
CA ARG A 131 -10.31 9.94 -24.62
C ARG A 131 -9.20 10.82 -25.22
N ASN A 132 -9.57 11.82 -26.01
CA ASN A 132 -8.61 12.76 -26.58
C ASN A 132 -7.90 13.57 -25.48
N LEU A 133 -8.63 14.04 -24.45
CA LEU A 133 -8.02 14.73 -23.31
C LEU A 133 -7.01 13.85 -22.55
N MET A 134 -7.31 12.56 -22.36
CA MET A 134 -6.36 11.62 -21.77
C MET A 134 -5.12 11.40 -22.64
N GLN A 135 -5.30 11.33 -23.96
CA GLN A 135 -4.19 11.23 -24.91
C GLN A 135 -3.31 12.48 -24.84
N ASP A 136 -3.91 13.68 -24.86
CA ASP A 136 -3.20 14.95 -24.73
C ASP A 136 -2.47 15.05 -23.38
N ALA A 137 -3.07 14.59 -22.29
CA ALA A 137 -2.43 14.53 -20.98
C ALA A 137 -1.21 13.61 -20.98
N GLY A 138 -1.27 12.47 -21.68
CA GLY A 138 -0.12 11.59 -21.87
C GLY A 138 0.99 12.24 -22.71
N ILE A 139 0.64 13.01 -23.75
CA ILE A 139 1.62 13.75 -24.56
C ILE A 139 2.30 14.81 -23.68
N LYS A 140 1.52 15.57 -22.89
CA LYS A 140 2.03 16.55 -21.92
C LYS A 140 2.91 15.91 -20.84
N ALA A 141 2.65 14.65 -20.48
CA ALA A 141 3.49 13.86 -19.58
C ALA A 141 4.81 13.39 -20.23
N GLY A 142 4.97 13.57 -21.54
CA GLY A 142 6.19 13.29 -22.29
C GLY A 142 6.20 11.94 -22.99
N PHE A 143 5.05 11.26 -23.16
CA PHE A 143 4.96 10.08 -24.02
C PHE A 143 4.83 10.50 -25.49
N SER A 144 5.51 9.80 -26.40
CA SER A 144 5.42 10.06 -27.85
C SER A 144 4.52 9.07 -28.59
N GLN A 145 4.26 7.90 -28.00
CA GLN A 145 3.30 6.93 -28.50
C GLN A 145 2.35 6.53 -27.38
N ILE A 146 1.06 6.76 -27.59
CA ILE A 146 0.02 6.46 -26.60
C ILE A 146 -1.02 5.57 -27.27
N GLU A 147 -1.25 4.42 -26.68
CA GLU A 147 -2.37 3.54 -26.97
C GLU A 147 -3.38 3.67 -25.83
N MET A 148 -4.67 3.61 -26.15
CA MET A 148 -5.74 3.64 -25.16
C MET A 148 -6.36 2.26 -25.07
N LEU A 149 -6.68 1.82 -23.86
CA LEU A 149 -7.37 0.55 -23.62
C LEU A 149 -8.53 0.77 -22.66
N GLU A 150 -9.65 0.10 -22.88
CA GLU A 150 -10.74 0.10 -21.93
C GLU A 150 -10.32 -0.64 -20.65
N GLU A 151 -10.50 0.00 -19.49
CA GLU A 151 -10.33 -0.60 -18.15
C GLU A 151 -10.96 -2.01 -18.04
N PRO A 152 -12.21 -2.27 -18.48
CA PRO A 152 -12.78 -3.61 -18.41
C PRO A 152 -12.08 -4.64 -19.30
N VAL A 153 -11.53 -4.23 -20.46
CA VAL A 153 -10.76 -5.13 -21.33
C VAL A 153 -9.43 -5.48 -20.68
N ALA A 154 -8.76 -4.50 -20.06
CA ALA A 154 -7.55 -4.72 -19.29
C ALA A 154 -7.79 -5.69 -18.13
N ALA A 155 -8.86 -5.47 -17.35
CA ALA A 155 -9.24 -6.36 -16.25
C ALA A 155 -9.52 -7.80 -16.72
N ALA A 156 -10.30 -7.96 -17.80
CA ALA A 156 -10.56 -9.29 -18.38
C ALA A 156 -9.27 -9.96 -18.88
N ARG A 157 -8.32 -9.20 -19.41
CA ARG A 157 -7.03 -9.74 -19.84
C ARG A 157 -6.19 -10.21 -18.65
N TYR A 158 -6.15 -9.45 -17.56
CA TYR A 158 -5.50 -9.87 -16.32
C TYR A 158 -6.14 -11.14 -15.74
N TYR A 159 -7.47 -11.20 -15.72
CA TYR A 159 -8.20 -12.37 -15.25
C TYR A 159 -7.89 -13.63 -16.09
N SER A 160 -7.74 -13.49 -17.41
CA SER A 160 -7.42 -14.61 -18.30
C SER A 160 -6.06 -15.29 -18.03
N CYS A 161 -5.18 -14.65 -17.25
CA CYS A 161 -3.93 -15.26 -16.78
C CYS A 161 -4.13 -16.22 -15.60
N HIS A 162 -5.24 -16.09 -14.88
CA HIS A 162 -5.55 -16.84 -13.65
C HIS A 162 -6.65 -17.88 -13.88
N ALA A 163 -7.55 -17.62 -14.82
CA ALA A 163 -8.66 -18.50 -15.15
C ALA A 163 -8.87 -18.55 -16.67
N GLN A 164 -9.32 -19.70 -17.16
CA GLN A 164 -9.65 -19.87 -18.57
C GLN A 164 -10.96 -19.13 -18.89
N ILE A 165 -10.90 -18.31 -19.94
CA ILE A 165 -12.07 -17.69 -20.58
C ILE A 165 -12.19 -18.30 -21.97
N ASN A 166 -13.28 -18.99 -22.23
CA ASN A 166 -13.52 -19.62 -23.53
C ASN A 166 -14.05 -18.62 -24.54
N ASP A 167 -13.84 -18.92 -25.82
CA ASP A 167 -14.47 -18.17 -26.89
C ASP A 167 -16.00 -18.23 -26.76
N GLY A 168 -16.66 -17.08 -26.90
CA GLY A 168 -18.11 -16.96 -26.68
C GLY A 168 -18.55 -16.74 -25.23
N ASP A 169 -17.68 -16.90 -24.23
CA ASP A 169 -18.02 -16.62 -22.84
C ASP A 169 -18.41 -15.14 -22.66
N ILE A 170 -19.48 -14.89 -21.91
CA ILE A 170 -19.97 -13.57 -21.56
C ILE A 170 -19.45 -13.20 -20.18
N ILE A 171 -18.78 -12.06 -20.09
CA ILE A 171 -18.15 -11.53 -18.88
C ILE A 171 -18.78 -10.19 -18.55
N LEU A 172 -19.19 -10.00 -17.30
CA LEU A 172 -19.59 -8.71 -16.75
C LEU A 172 -18.46 -8.18 -15.86
N VAL A 173 -17.83 -7.08 -16.25
CA VAL A 173 -16.86 -6.38 -15.41
C VAL A 173 -17.59 -5.34 -14.58
N TYR A 174 -17.49 -5.46 -13.26
CA TYR A 174 -18.02 -4.56 -12.25
C TYR A 174 -16.84 -3.81 -11.62
N ASP A 175 -16.63 -2.56 -12.00
CA ASP A 175 -15.55 -1.72 -11.48
C ASP A 175 -16.12 -0.71 -10.48
N LEU A 176 -15.83 -0.93 -9.19
CA LEU A 176 -16.22 -0.01 -8.11
C LEU A 176 -14.96 0.62 -7.52
N GLY A 177 -14.61 1.77 -8.09
CA GLY A 177 -13.41 2.50 -7.75
C GLY A 177 -13.56 3.40 -6.53
N GLY A 178 -12.59 4.31 -6.39
CA GLY A 178 -12.56 5.30 -5.32
C GLY A 178 -13.62 6.40 -5.48
N GLY A 179 -14.14 6.63 -6.69
CA GLY A 179 -15.16 7.65 -6.89
C GLY A 179 -16.09 7.46 -8.07
N THR A 180 -15.93 6.41 -8.87
CA THR A 180 -16.89 6.07 -9.91
C THR A 180 -17.19 4.59 -9.84
N PHE A 181 -18.36 4.25 -10.37
CA PHE A 181 -18.74 2.89 -10.69
C PHE A 181 -18.89 2.80 -12.19
N ASP A 182 -18.33 1.75 -12.79
CA ASP A 182 -18.45 1.46 -14.22
C ASP A 182 -18.73 -0.04 -14.42
N ALA A 183 -19.67 -0.37 -15.31
CA ALA A 183 -20.05 -1.73 -15.64
C ALA A 183 -20.06 -1.95 -17.16
N THR A 184 -19.43 -3.04 -17.58
CA THR A 184 -19.35 -3.43 -18.99
C THR A 184 -19.62 -4.92 -19.16
N LEU A 185 -20.52 -5.26 -20.07
CA LEU A 185 -20.84 -6.64 -20.45
C LEU A 185 -20.20 -6.92 -21.80
N MET A 186 -19.32 -7.92 -21.84
CA MET A 186 -18.52 -8.24 -23.01
C MET A 186 -18.61 -9.73 -23.33
N GLN A 187 -18.45 -10.08 -24.59
CA GLN A 187 -18.26 -11.46 -25.03
C GLN A 187 -16.83 -11.67 -25.53
N LYS A 188 -16.21 -12.77 -25.13
CA LYS A 188 -14.89 -13.16 -25.65
C LYS A 188 -14.99 -13.56 -27.12
N GLN A 189 -14.11 -13.01 -27.96
CA GLN A 189 -14.00 -13.32 -29.40
C GLN A 189 -12.53 -13.46 -29.84
N GLY A 190 -12.05 -14.70 -29.94
CA GLY A 190 -10.66 -15.00 -30.33
C GLY A 190 -9.69 -14.47 -29.29
N ASP A 191 -8.95 -13.40 -29.59
CA ASP A 191 -8.09 -12.69 -28.63
C ASP A 191 -8.71 -11.37 -28.10
N ASN A 192 -9.86 -10.98 -28.65
CA ASN A 192 -10.52 -9.72 -28.38
C ASN A 192 -11.77 -9.90 -27.49
N TYR A 193 -12.36 -8.78 -27.12
CA TYR A 193 -13.63 -8.71 -26.40
C TYR A 193 -14.59 -7.79 -27.16
N GLN A 194 -15.81 -8.26 -27.42
CA GLN A 194 -16.87 -7.46 -27.99
C GLN A 194 -17.79 -6.96 -26.87
N VAL A 195 -17.97 -5.65 -26.77
CA VAL A 195 -18.96 -5.04 -25.88
C VAL A 195 -20.38 -5.35 -26.40
N LEU A 196 -21.22 -5.94 -25.55
CA LEU A 196 -22.56 -6.41 -25.93
C LEU A 196 -23.68 -5.37 -25.75
N ALA A 197 -23.46 -4.38 -24.90
CA ALA A 197 -24.39 -3.29 -24.64
C ALA A 197 -23.64 -2.02 -24.24
N MET A 198 -24.27 -0.86 -24.42
CA MET A 198 -23.70 0.42 -24.03
C MET A 198 -23.26 0.37 -22.55
N PRO A 199 -21.97 0.59 -22.24
CA PRO A 199 -21.47 0.58 -20.87
C PRO A 199 -22.26 1.53 -19.98
N LYS A 200 -22.41 1.15 -18.72
CA LYS A 200 -23.13 1.92 -17.70
C LYS A 200 -22.13 2.41 -16.65
N GLY A 201 -22.40 3.56 -16.05
CA GLY A 201 -21.56 4.06 -14.97
C GLY A 201 -22.24 5.16 -14.17
N LEU A 202 -21.78 5.32 -12.93
CA LEU A 202 -22.26 6.31 -11.97
C LEU A 202 -21.06 7.17 -11.53
N ALA A 203 -21.12 8.46 -11.86
CA ALA A 203 -20.03 9.40 -11.59
C ALA A 203 -19.88 9.74 -10.09
N ASN A 204 -20.92 9.47 -9.29
CA ASN A 204 -21.02 9.80 -7.86
C ASN A 204 -21.28 8.57 -6.99
N CYS A 205 -20.70 7.43 -7.36
CA CYS A 205 -20.80 6.19 -6.60
C CYS A 205 -19.41 5.56 -6.50
N GLY A 206 -18.84 5.52 -5.30
CA GLY A 206 -17.54 4.90 -5.06
C GLY A 206 -17.06 5.13 -3.62
N GLY A 207 -15.82 4.73 -3.36
CA GLY A 207 -15.25 4.72 -2.01
C GLY A 207 -15.35 6.06 -1.27
N THR A 208 -15.15 7.19 -1.94
CA THR A 208 -15.26 8.53 -1.33
C THR A 208 -16.69 8.93 -1.01
N ASP A 209 -17.66 8.44 -1.78
CA ASP A 209 -19.07 8.67 -1.49
C ASP A 209 -19.49 7.88 -0.23
N PHE A 210 -18.94 6.69 -0.04
CA PHE A 210 -19.08 5.92 1.21
C PHE A 210 -18.38 6.58 2.39
N ASP A 211 -17.16 7.11 2.20
CA ASP A 211 -16.44 7.89 3.22
C ASP A 211 -17.28 9.10 3.68
N ARG A 212 -17.99 9.74 2.75
CA ARG A 212 -18.87 10.88 3.04
C ARG A 212 -20.09 10.49 3.87
N LEU A 213 -20.66 9.31 3.63
CA LEU A 213 -21.78 8.79 4.45
C LEU A 213 -21.32 8.53 5.89
N ILE A 214 -20.14 7.91 6.07
CA ILE A 214 -19.51 7.75 7.40
C ILE A 214 -19.29 9.11 8.06
N TYR A 215 -18.73 10.07 7.33
CA TYR A 215 -18.50 11.42 7.83
C TYR A 215 -19.80 12.12 8.27
N GLN A 216 -20.89 11.97 7.51
CA GLN A 216 -22.19 12.51 7.87
C GLN A 216 -22.74 11.87 9.13
N GLN A 217 -22.64 10.54 9.24
CA GLN A 217 -23.06 9.80 10.44
C GLN A 217 -22.26 10.23 11.67
N LEU A 218 -20.94 10.39 11.52
CA LEU A 218 -20.07 10.92 12.56
C LEU A 218 -20.51 12.31 13.00
N LYS A 219 -20.80 13.22 12.05
CA LYS A 219 -21.25 14.58 12.39
C LYS A 219 -22.56 14.57 13.21
N LEU A 220 -23.45 13.61 12.97
CA LEU A 220 -24.71 13.46 13.72
C LEU A 220 -24.47 12.94 15.15
N GLN A 221 -23.50 12.05 15.33
CA GLN A 221 -23.26 11.36 16.61
C GLN A 221 -22.16 12.00 17.47
N CYS A 222 -21.31 12.83 16.87
CA CYS A 222 -20.19 13.43 17.58
C CYS A 222 -20.62 14.45 18.64
N SER A 223 -19.72 14.69 19.59
CA SER A 223 -19.82 15.76 20.58
C SER A 223 -20.05 17.13 19.95
N ASP A 224 -20.68 18.03 20.70
CA ASP A 224 -20.87 19.42 20.28
C ASP A 224 -19.53 20.13 20.03
N GLU A 225 -18.48 19.72 20.76
CA GLU A 225 -17.12 20.23 20.61
C GLU A 225 -16.55 19.89 19.23
N LEU A 226 -16.64 18.63 18.79
CA LEU A 226 -16.19 18.25 17.45
C LEU A 226 -17.07 18.90 16.37
N ARG A 227 -18.38 18.95 16.58
CA ARG A 227 -19.29 19.62 15.65
C ARG A 227 -18.91 21.09 15.43
N GLN A 228 -18.66 21.83 16.50
CA GLN A 228 -18.22 23.23 16.45
C GLN A 228 -16.86 23.41 15.75
N GLN A 229 -15.96 22.42 15.80
CA GLN A 229 -14.70 22.45 15.06
C GLN A 229 -14.86 22.17 13.56
N LEU A 230 -15.91 21.44 13.14
CA LEU A 230 -16.11 21.03 11.75
C LEU A 230 -17.01 21.99 10.95
N GLU A 231 -17.91 22.70 11.61
CA GLU A 231 -18.90 23.59 11.00
C GLU A 231 -18.37 24.90 10.37
N PRO A 232 -17.33 25.57 10.93
CA PRO A 232 -16.86 26.82 10.38
C PRO A 232 -16.47 26.70 8.90
N LYS A 233 -16.76 27.71 8.08
CA LYS A 233 -16.44 27.69 6.64
C LYS A 233 -14.95 27.40 6.38
N ASN A 234 -14.08 27.93 7.22
CA ASN A 234 -12.62 27.74 7.16
C ASN A 234 -12.11 26.46 7.84
N ALA A 235 -12.96 25.60 8.41
CA ALA A 235 -12.56 24.34 9.05
C ALA A 235 -12.21 23.21 8.06
N TRP A 236 -11.73 23.55 6.87
CA TRP A 236 -11.40 22.59 5.84
C TRP A 236 -10.35 21.56 6.33
N LEU A 237 -9.41 21.96 7.21
CA LEU A 237 -8.34 21.08 7.70
C LEU A 237 -8.91 20.01 8.60
N ALA A 238 -9.72 20.43 9.57
CA ALA A 238 -10.42 19.53 10.46
C ALA A 238 -11.29 18.56 9.66
N ARG A 239 -12.05 19.05 8.67
CA ARG A 239 -12.84 18.19 7.78
C ARG A 239 -12.00 17.20 7.00
N ALA A 240 -10.83 17.63 6.51
CA ALA A 240 -9.92 16.81 5.74
C ALA A 240 -9.19 15.75 6.59
N ILE A 241 -8.93 16.04 7.86
CA ILE A 241 -8.38 15.09 8.84
C ILE A 241 -9.44 14.08 9.25
N VAL A 242 -10.63 14.55 9.64
CA VAL A 242 -11.76 13.66 10.01
C VAL A 242 -12.20 12.80 8.83
N GLY A 243 -12.14 13.32 7.60
CA GLY A 243 -12.37 12.53 6.39
C GLY A 243 -11.37 11.37 6.21
N ASP A 244 -10.09 11.57 6.55
CA ASP A 244 -9.10 10.48 6.53
C ASP A 244 -9.44 9.40 7.56
N PHE A 245 -9.81 9.80 8.79
CA PHE A 245 -10.27 8.84 9.80
C PHE A 245 -11.52 8.06 9.33
N CYS A 246 -12.48 8.71 8.67
CA CYS A 246 -13.67 8.04 8.12
C CYS A 246 -13.30 7.01 7.04
N ARG A 247 -12.33 7.32 6.17
CA ARG A 247 -11.79 6.38 5.18
C ARG A 247 -11.12 5.19 5.86
N ASP A 248 -10.32 5.45 6.89
CA ASP A 248 -9.61 4.39 7.62
C ASP A 248 -10.60 3.48 8.36
N LEU A 249 -11.69 4.04 8.91
CA LEU A 249 -12.78 3.28 9.50
C LEU A 249 -13.45 2.35 8.47
N LYS A 250 -13.76 2.86 7.27
CA LYS A 250 -14.31 2.06 6.16
C LYS A 250 -13.41 0.88 5.81
N HIS A 251 -12.09 1.12 5.72
CA HIS A 251 -11.13 0.06 5.41
C HIS A 251 -11.14 -1.00 6.51
N GLN A 252 -11.10 -0.61 7.80
CA GLN A 252 -11.19 -1.55 8.93
C GLN A 252 -12.48 -2.38 8.88
N LEU A 253 -13.63 -1.77 8.55
CA LEU A 253 -14.91 -2.47 8.45
C LEU A 253 -14.99 -3.48 7.30
N SER A 254 -14.09 -3.41 6.33
CA SER A 254 -13.98 -4.42 5.27
C SER A 254 -13.38 -5.74 5.81
N GLU A 255 -12.67 -5.69 6.94
CA GLU A 255 -12.02 -6.84 7.58
C GLU A 255 -12.69 -7.23 8.90
N GLN A 256 -13.15 -6.23 9.67
CA GLN A 256 -13.72 -6.38 11.00
C GLN A 256 -15.24 -6.13 11.00
N THR A 257 -15.97 -6.81 11.90
CA THR A 257 -17.43 -6.64 12.05
C THR A 257 -17.82 -5.35 12.76
N GLU A 258 -16.88 -4.74 13.48
CA GLU A 258 -16.97 -3.47 14.16
C GLU A 258 -15.61 -2.79 14.12
N ALA A 259 -15.56 -1.46 14.15
CA ALA A 259 -14.33 -0.70 14.18
C ALA A 259 -14.57 0.66 14.82
N SER A 260 -13.50 1.24 15.37
CA SER A 260 -13.53 2.56 16.03
C SER A 260 -12.38 3.44 15.57
N ILE A 261 -12.64 4.73 15.48
CA ILE A 261 -11.63 5.77 15.24
C ILE A 261 -11.56 6.73 16.41
N TYR A 262 -10.36 7.25 16.64
CA TYR A 262 -10.02 8.14 17.73
C TYR A 262 -9.56 9.47 17.16
N ILE A 263 -10.42 10.48 17.21
CA ILE A 263 -10.16 11.80 16.64
C ILE A 263 -9.62 12.71 17.75
N PRO A 264 -8.36 13.18 17.65
CA PRO A 264 -7.81 14.10 18.63
C PRO A 264 -8.54 15.45 18.59
N MET A 265 -9.07 15.88 19.73
CA MET A 265 -9.87 17.10 19.88
C MET A 265 -9.12 18.27 20.53
N GLY A 266 -7.89 18.01 20.99
CA GLY A 266 -7.09 18.98 21.73
C GLY A 266 -6.37 18.29 22.89
N LEU A 267 -6.11 19.04 23.96
CA LEU A 267 -5.24 18.66 25.08
C LEU A 267 -5.77 17.47 25.90
N GLY A 268 -5.52 16.24 25.41
CA GLY A 268 -5.95 14.99 26.04
C GLY A 268 -7.41 14.59 25.78
N ASN A 269 -8.17 15.43 25.07
CA ASN A 269 -9.53 15.11 24.65
C ASN A 269 -9.50 14.34 23.33
N VAL A 270 -10.22 13.22 23.27
CA VAL A 270 -10.33 12.36 22.10
C VAL A 270 -11.80 12.06 21.90
N GLU A 271 -12.29 12.35 20.70
CA GLU A 271 -13.60 11.87 20.26
C GLU A 271 -13.44 10.43 19.78
N THR A 272 -14.23 9.51 20.34
CA THR A 272 -14.32 8.15 19.83
C THR A 272 -15.58 8.02 18.98
N PHE A 273 -15.43 7.51 17.76
CA PHE A 273 -16.55 7.17 16.90
C PHE A 273 -16.44 5.70 16.48
N GLU A 274 -17.50 4.95 16.72
CA GLU A 274 -17.58 3.52 16.47
C GLU A 274 -18.71 3.23 15.48
N LEU A 275 -18.47 2.24 14.61
CA LEU A 275 -19.46 1.80 13.64
C LEU A 275 -19.37 0.28 13.50
N THR A 276 -20.52 -0.39 13.34
CA THR A 276 -20.54 -1.80 12.96
C THR A 276 -20.63 -1.95 11.45
N ARG A 277 -20.15 -3.07 10.92
CA ARG A 277 -20.25 -3.40 9.49
C ARG A 277 -21.71 -3.44 9.04
N GLU A 278 -22.60 -3.94 9.89
CA GLU A 278 -24.04 -3.98 9.59
C GLU A 278 -24.61 -2.58 9.36
N VAL A 279 -24.30 -1.62 10.24
CA VAL A 279 -24.76 -0.22 10.08
C VAL A 279 -24.11 0.40 8.84
N PHE A 280 -22.82 0.19 8.63
CA PHE A 280 -22.14 0.68 7.42
C PHE A 280 -22.76 0.13 6.13
N ASN A 281 -23.05 -1.17 6.08
CA ASN A 281 -23.70 -1.82 4.95
C ASN A 281 -25.08 -1.20 4.67
N ALA A 282 -25.87 -0.95 5.71
CA ALA A 282 -27.17 -0.29 5.57
C ALA A 282 -27.05 1.15 5.02
N MET A 283 -26.00 1.88 5.41
CA MET A 283 -25.73 3.23 4.91
C MET A 283 -25.39 3.24 3.42
N ILE A 284 -24.58 2.29 2.94
CA ILE A 284 -24.16 2.25 1.53
C ILE A 284 -25.15 1.49 0.64
N ALA A 285 -26.09 0.73 1.20
CA ALA A 285 -27.03 -0.10 0.46
C ALA A 285 -27.74 0.63 -0.70
N PRO A 286 -28.25 1.87 -0.56
CA PRO A 286 -28.88 2.56 -1.69
C PRO A 286 -27.95 2.76 -2.89
N LEU A 287 -26.68 3.12 -2.63
CA LEU A 287 -25.69 3.31 -3.70
C LEU A 287 -25.31 1.97 -4.35
N ILE A 288 -25.23 0.88 -3.58
CA ILE A 288 -25.00 -0.45 -4.12
C ILE A 288 -26.20 -0.94 -4.94
N GLU A 289 -27.44 -0.69 -4.52
CA GLU A 289 -28.60 -1.05 -5.35
C GLU A 289 -28.59 -0.31 -6.71
N GLU A 290 -28.17 0.96 -6.75
CA GLU A 290 -28.00 1.69 -8.01
C GLU A 290 -26.95 1.04 -8.95
N THR A 291 -25.86 0.47 -8.40
CA THR A 291 -24.87 -0.25 -9.22
C THR A 291 -25.44 -1.56 -9.75
N LEU A 292 -26.23 -2.30 -8.95
CA LEU A 292 -26.88 -3.53 -9.37
C LEU A 292 -27.93 -3.27 -10.46
N ASP A 293 -28.72 -2.21 -10.33
CA ASP A 293 -29.68 -1.79 -11.35
C ASP A 293 -28.99 -1.47 -12.68
N CYS A 294 -27.80 -0.87 -12.65
CA CYS A 294 -27.00 -0.66 -13.85
C CYS A 294 -26.60 -1.99 -14.50
N CYS A 295 -26.18 -2.99 -13.71
CA CYS A 295 -25.84 -4.31 -14.22
C CYS A 295 -27.05 -5.03 -14.83
N GLU A 296 -28.22 -4.98 -14.19
CA GLU A 296 -29.44 -5.56 -14.70
C GLU A 296 -29.89 -4.90 -16.02
N GLN A 297 -29.84 -3.57 -16.08
CA GLN A 297 -30.10 -2.84 -17.32
C GLN A 297 -29.15 -3.24 -18.45
N LEU A 298 -27.88 -3.51 -18.14
CA LEU A 298 -26.86 -3.88 -19.10
C LEU A 298 -27.14 -5.27 -19.71
N VAL A 299 -27.41 -6.26 -18.87
CA VAL A 299 -27.80 -7.63 -19.28
C VAL A 299 -29.08 -7.61 -20.10
N ARG A 300 -30.09 -6.87 -19.65
CA ARG A 300 -31.36 -6.69 -20.37
C ARG A 300 -31.16 -6.01 -21.73
N SER A 301 -30.34 -4.96 -21.79
CA SER A 301 -30.07 -4.22 -23.04
C SER A 301 -29.32 -5.06 -24.06
N ALA A 302 -28.46 -5.98 -23.61
CA ALA A 302 -27.81 -6.97 -24.44
C ALA A 302 -28.75 -8.11 -24.90
N LYS A 303 -30.02 -8.10 -24.46
CA LYS A 303 -31.01 -9.16 -24.68
C LYS A 303 -30.47 -10.52 -24.23
N LYS A 304 -29.86 -10.55 -23.05
CA LYS A 304 -29.33 -11.74 -22.39
C LYS A 304 -30.07 -12.03 -21.10
N ASP A 305 -29.94 -13.26 -20.62
CA ASP A 305 -30.32 -13.69 -19.28
C ASP A 305 -29.08 -13.84 -18.38
N TRP A 306 -29.26 -13.69 -17.07
CA TRP A 306 -28.19 -13.87 -16.09
C TRP A 306 -27.55 -15.27 -16.12
N THR A 307 -28.30 -16.29 -16.53
CA THR A 307 -27.80 -17.66 -16.74
C THR A 307 -26.78 -17.77 -17.89
N GLN A 308 -26.73 -16.77 -18.78
CA GLN A 308 -25.78 -16.69 -19.88
C GLN A 308 -24.52 -15.90 -19.52
N VAL A 309 -24.49 -15.21 -18.38
CA VAL A 309 -23.30 -14.50 -17.91
C VAL A 309 -22.38 -15.53 -17.25
N ASN A 310 -21.31 -15.90 -17.95
CA ASN A 310 -20.37 -16.93 -17.51
C ASN A 310 -19.51 -16.48 -16.33
N GLN A 311 -19.11 -15.22 -16.31
CA GLN A 311 -18.21 -14.67 -15.29
C GLN A 311 -18.61 -13.24 -14.91
N MET A 312 -18.45 -12.90 -13.64
CA MET A 312 -18.55 -11.53 -13.14
C MET A 312 -17.25 -11.16 -12.44
N LEU A 313 -16.55 -10.14 -12.92
CA LEU A 313 -15.24 -9.72 -12.41
C LEU A 313 -15.39 -8.46 -11.57
N LEU A 314 -14.99 -8.51 -10.30
CA LEU A 314 -14.97 -7.34 -9.43
C LEU A 314 -13.59 -6.67 -9.47
N VAL A 315 -13.59 -5.40 -9.84
CA VAL A 315 -12.40 -4.56 -10.01
C VAL A 315 -12.59 -3.28 -9.19
N GLY A 316 -11.50 -2.58 -8.89
CA GLY A 316 -11.51 -1.37 -8.07
C GLY A 316 -11.48 -1.66 -6.57
N GLY A 317 -10.81 -0.79 -5.81
CA GLY A 317 -10.54 -1.02 -4.39
C GLY A 317 -11.79 -1.13 -3.51
N SER A 318 -12.89 -0.44 -3.88
CA SER A 318 -14.13 -0.50 -3.09
C SER A 318 -14.89 -1.81 -3.29
N SER A 319 -14.55 -2.61 -4.31
CA SER A 319 -15.07 -3.97 -4.46
C SER A 319 -14.60 -4.95 -3.37
N ARG A 320 -13.63 -4.54 -2.53
CA ARG A 320 -13.19 -5.31 -1.35
C ARG A 320 -14.21 -5.30 -0.21
N ILE A 321 -15.19 -4.39 -0.23
CA ILE A 321 -16.24 -4.32 0.78
C ILE A 321 -17.10 -5.61 0.68
N PRO A 322 -17.18 -6.44 1.74
CA PRO A 322 -17.85 -7.74 1.68
C PRO A 322 -19.31 -7.66 1.20
N TYR A 323 -20.02 -6.61 1.61
CA TYR A 323 -21.40 -6.37 1.23
C TYR A 323 -21.62 -6.24 -0.29
N VAL A 324 -20.64 -5.76 -1.05
CA VAL A 324 -20.74 -5.67 -2.52
C VAL A 324 -20.92 -7.07 -3.11
N LYS A 325 -20.07 -8.02 -2.71
CA LYS A 325 -20.16 -9.41 -3.14
C LYS A 325 -21.47 -10.05 -2.68
N GLU A 326 -21.83 -9.88 -1.41
CA GLU A 326 -23.08 -10.44 -0.85
C GLU A 326 -24.33 -9.92 -1.56
N ALA A 327 -24.35 -8.63 -1.91
CA ALA A 327 -25.47 -8.01 -2.61
C ALA A 327 -25.60 -8.55 -4.05
N ILE A 328 -24.48 -8.71 -4.76
CA ILE A 328 -24.42 -9.33 -6.09
C ILE A 328 -24.92 -10.77 -6.04
N GLU A 329 -24.41 -11.58 -5.11
CA GLU A 329 -24.80 -12.99 -4.95
C GLU A 329 -26.30 -13.11 -4.66
N ARG A 330 -26.82 -12.27 -3.76
CA ARG A 330 -28.24 -12.23 -3.41
C ARG A 330 -29.13 -11.81 -4.58
N ARG A 331 -28.70 -10.82 -5.38
CA ARG A 331 -29.50 -10.23 -6.45
C ARG A 331 -29.52 -11.08 -7.72
N PHE A 332 -28.38 -11.66 -8.09
CA PHE A 332 -28.21 -12.31 -9.40
C PHE A 332 -27.95 -13.81 -9.31
N ASN A 333 -27.78 -14.36 -8.11
CA ASN A 333 -27.40 -15.77 -7.90
C ASN A 333 -26.13 -16.16 -8.69
N LEU A 334 -25.19 -15.21 -8.78
CA LEU A 334 -23.89 -15.38 -9.39
C LEU A 334 -22.82 -15.21 -8.32
N SER A 335 -21.79 -16.05 -8.35
CA SER A 335 -20.60 -15.91 -7.51
C SER A 335 -19.59 -15.03 -8.24
N PRO A 336 -19.41 -13.77 -7.84
CA PRO A 336 -18.48 -12.89 -8.53
C PRO A 336 -17.05 -13.22 -8.13
N PHE A 337 -16.13 -13.12 -9.09
CA PHE A 337 -14.71 -13.28 -8.87
C PHE A 337 -14.09 -11.94 -8.48
N LEU A 338 -13.63 -11.86 -7.22
CA LEU A 338 -12.80 -10.76 -6.77
C LEU A 338 -11.35 -11.05 -7.17
N VAL A 339 -10.75 -10.15 -7.93
CA VAL A 339 -9.34 -10.24 -8.31
C VAL A 339 -8.46 -10.02 -7.07
N ASP A 340 -7.35 -10.76 -6.93
CA ASP A 340 -6.49 -10.72 -5.73
C ASP A 340 -5.99 -9.30 -5.38
N LYS A 341 -5.54 -8.57 -6.41
CA LYS A 341 -5.13 -7.16 -6.36
C LYS A 341 -6.01 -6.34 -7.32
N PRO A 342 -7.29 -6.10 -6.98
CA PRO A 342 -8.24 -5.42 -7.86
C PRO A 342 -7.79 -4.00 -8.21
N GLU A 343 -6.99 -3.33 -7.38
CA GLU A 343 -6.38 -2.03 -7.66
C GLU A 343 -5.17 -2.06 -8.63
N LEU A 344 -4.59 -3.24 -8.90
CA LEU A 344 -3.49 -3.41 -9.88
C LEU A 344 -3.93 -4.18 -11.12
N ALA A 345 -5.07 -4.88 -11.06
CA ALA A 345 -5.56 -5.73 -12.14
C ALA A 345 -5.62 -5.00 -13.50
N VAL A 346 -6.08 -3.75 -13.48
CA VAL A 346 -6.21 -2.91 -14.67
C VAL A 346 -4.85 -2.56 -15.27
N CYS A 347 -3.91 -2.02 -14.47
CA CYS A 347 -2.59 -1.66 -15.00
C CYS A 347 -1.80 -2.89 -15.45
N LEU A 348 -1.87 -4.00 -14.71
CA LEU A 348 -1.21 -5.25 -15.07
C LEU A 348 -1.79 -5.86 -16.35
N GLY A 349 -3.12 -5.84 -16.49
CA GLY A 349 -3.84 -6.26 -17.69
C GLY A 349 -3.45 -5.44 -18.92
N ALA A 350 -3.32 -4.12 -18.75
CA ALA A 350 -2.83 -3.21 -19.77
C ALA A 350 -1.38 -3.52 -20.19
N THR A 351 -0.50 -3.82 -19.25
CA THR A 351 0.91 -4.14 -19.52
C THR A 351 1.09 -5.40 -20.35
N ILE A 352 0.20 -6.39 -20.19
CA ILE A 352 0.23 -7.66 -20.93
C ILE A 352 -0.62 -7.66 -22.21
N TYR A 353 -1.35 -6.58 -22.47
CA TYR A 353 -2.19 -6.45 -23.64
C TYR A 353 -1.37 -6.61 -24.93
N ASN A 354 -1.88 -7.41 -25.88
CA ASN A 354 -1.21 -7.82 -27.13
C ASN A 354 0.09 -8.65 -27.01
N ASN A 355 0.53 -9.03 -25.81
CA ASN A 355 1.63 -9.99 -25.63
C ASN A 355 1.07 -11.41 -25.46
N ILE A 356 0.90 -12.11 -26.57
CA ILE A 356 0.35 -13.48 -26.64
C ILE A 356 1.30 -14.53 -26.01
N SER A 357 2.58 -14.20 -25.85
CA SER A 357 3.64 -15.12 -25.41
C SER A 357 3.97 -15.04 -23.93
N ILE A 358 3.06 -14.60 -23.07
CA ILE A 358 3.19 -14.88 -21.64
C ILE A 358 2.64 -16.29 -21.46
N PRO A 359 3.46 -17.29 -21.07
CA PRO A 359 2.94 -18.63 -20.81
C PRO A 359 1.75 -18.50 -19.87
N MET A 360 0.64 -19.18 -20.18
CA MET A 360 -0.38 -19.46 -19.17
C MET A 360 0.38 -19.86 -17.91
N ILE A 361 0.11 -19.17 -16.80
CA ILE A 361 0.59 -19.60 -15.50
C ILE A 361 -0.15 -20.93 -15.27
N LYS A 362 0.41 -22.02 -15.78
CA LYS A 362 -0.08 -23.36 -15.52
C LYS A 362 -0.09 -23.48 -14.01
N SER A 363 -1.20 -23.97 -13.47
CA SER A 363 -1.49 -24.13 -12.05
C SER A 363 -0.42 -24.89 -11.25
N GLU A 364 0.60 -25.47 -11.90
CA GLU A 364 1.76 -26.12 -11.29
C GLU A 364 3.01 -25.21 -11.16
N GLN A 365 3.05 -24.05 -11.82
CA GLN A 365 4.02 -22.98 -11.58
C GLN A 365 3.36 -21.80 -10.88
N ASN A 366 2.75 -22.11 -9.73
CA ASN A 366 2.36 -21.14 -8.74
C ASN A 366 3.58 -20.46 -8.07
N HIS A 367 4.80 -20.57 -8.62
CA HIS A 367 6.02 -20.07 -7.99
C HIS A 367 6.22 -18.57 -8.19
N SER A 368 5.72 -17.94 -9.25
CA SER A 368 5.97 -16.51 -9.52
C SER A 368 5.00 -15.57 -8.79
N ILE A 369 3.74 -16.01 -8.62
CA ILE A 369 2.73 -15.31 -7.81
C ILE A 369 2.85 -15.71 -6.34
N LYS A 370 3.17 -16.99 -6.02
CA LYS A 370 3.69 -17.29 -4.67
C LYS A 370 5.00 -16.59 -4.40
N LEU A 371 5.86 -16.25 -5.38
CA LEU A 371 7.03 -15.41 -5.09
C LEU A 371 6.59 -14.02 -4.68
N LEU A 372 5.55 -13.43 -5.28
CA LEU A 372 5.05 -12.12 -4.85
C LEU A 372 4.32 -12.19 -3.50
N ASP A 373 3.48 -13.19 -3.24
CA ASP A 373 2.87 -13.39 -1.91
C ASP A 373 3.92 -13.81 -0.86
N GLN A 374 4.93 -14.61 -1.20
CA GLN A 374 6.03 -15.00 -0.31
C GLN A 374 7.06 -13.89 -0.15
N VAL A 375 7.23 -13.01 -1.13
CA VAL A 375 8.03 -11.78 -1.01
C VAL A 375 7.24 -10.75 -0.22
N GLU A 376 5.94 -10.61 -0.37
CA GLU A 376 5.09 -9.73 0.46
C GLU A 376 4.89 -10.28 1.88
N GLU A 377 4.88 -11.60 2.08
CA GLU A 377 4.87 -12.26 3.40
C GLU A 377 6.27 -12.26 4.04
N ALA A 378 7.35 -12.36 3.23
CA ALA A 378 8.74 -12.17 3.69
C ALA A 378 9.14 -10.70 3.89
N LEU A 379 8.45 -9.77 3.25
CA LEU A 379 8.49 -8.31 3.45
C LEU A 379 7.33 -7.81 4.34
N GLY A 380 6.59 -8.74 4.98
CA GLY A 380 5.55 -8.49 6.00
C GLY A 380 4.53 -7.40 5.68
N ILE A 381 4.06 -7.36 4.45
CA ILE A 381 3.04 -6.43 3.94
C ILE A 381 1.61 -6.95 4.22
N LYS A 382 1.45 -8.21 4.63
CA LYS A 382 0.16 -8.85 4.99
C LYS A 382 0.10 -9.17 6.49
N GLU A 383 -0.92 -8.67 7.20
CA GLU A 383 -1.23 -9.12 8.57
C GLU A 383 -1.97 -10.47 8.53
N ARG A 384 -1.62 -11.38 9.46
CA ARG A 384 -2.34 -12.65 9.64
C ARG A 384 -3.56 -12.43 10.56
N PRO A 385 -4.74 -13.01 10.26
CA PRO A 385 -5.84 -13.02 11.22
C PRO A 385 -5.46 -13.90 12.42
N LEU A 386 -5.68 -13.35 13.62
CA LEU A 386 -5.65 -14.10 14.88
C LEU A 386 -6.89 -15.01 14.95
N THR A 387 -6.72 -16.32 14.78
CA THR A 387 -7.76 -17.28 15.16
C THR A 387 -7.57 -17.71 16.61
N LYS A 388 -8.63 -17.58 17.40
CA LYS A 388 -8.73 -18.04 18.79
C LYS A 388 -8.94 -19.56 18.84
N ASP A 389 -8.31 -20.16 19.85
CA ASP A 389 -8.48 -21.55 20.29
C ASP A 389 -9.94 -21.90 20.63
N SER A 390 -10.37 -23.11 20.22
CA SER A 390 -11.14 -24.02 21.08
C SER A 390 -11.32 -25.41 20.46
N GLY A 391 -10.86 -26.46 21.17
CA GLY A 391 -11.67 -27.66 21.45
C GLY A 391 -11.56 -28.92 20.57
N GLN A 392 -10.69 -29.85 20.98
CA GLN A 392 -10.85 -31.32 21.07
C GLN A 392 -11.53 -32.19 19.97
N MET A 393 -10.72 -33.16 19.49
CA MET A 393 -10.93 -34.58 19.09
C MET A 393 -12.12 -35.02 18.21
N ILE A 394 -11.83 -35.78 17.14
CA ILE A 394 -12.15 -37.23 16.94
C ILE A 394 -11.54 -37.78 15.62
N VAL A 395 -10.64 -38.78 15.78
CA VAL A 395 -10.43 -40.10 15.13
C VAL A 395 -10.68 -40.37 13.62
N ASP A 396 -9.62 -40.94 13.00
CA ASP A 396 -9.48 -41.92 11.89
C ASP A 396 -10.09 -41.70 10.49
N THR A 397 -9.24 -41.74 9.44
CA THR A 397 -8.81 -43.01 8.80
C THR A 397 -7.73 -42.76 7.73
N GLN A 398 -6.77 -43.69 7.66
CA GLN A 398 -5.71 -43.80 6.67
C GLN A 398 -6.23 -44.08 5.25
N SER A 399 -5.51 -43.63 4.21
CA SER A 399 -4.87 -44.55 3.25
C SER A 399 -4.06 -43.86 2.15
N ASN A 400 -2.86 -44.42 1.94
CA ASN A 400 -2.08 -44.48 0.69
C ASN A 400 -1.34 -43.23 0.19
N LEU A 401 -0.05 -43.15 0.53
CA LEU A 401 1.05 -43.46 -0.42
C LEU A 401 2.42 -43.40 0.29
N THR A 402 2.92 -44.58 0.64
CA THR A 402 4.35 -44.94 0.74
C THR A 402 5.01 -44.76 -0.65
N ALA A 403 6.28 -44.38 -0.84
CA ALA A 403 7.40 -44.17 0.06
C ALA A 403 8.45 -43.29 -0.63
N THR A 404 8.97 -42.27 0.06
CA THR A 404 10.37 -41.85 -0.11
C THR A 404 10.90 -41.41 1.26
N LYS A 405 11.62 -42.36 1.88
CA LYS A 405 12.60 -42.24 2.97
C LYS A 405 12.48 -41.06 3.94
N GLN A 406 12.06 -41.41 5.16
CA GLN A 406 12.48 -40.90 6.47
C GLN A 406 13.66 -39.89 6.43
N ILE A 407 13.32 -38.61 6.43
CA ILE A 407 14.15 -37.56 7.01
C ILE A 407 13.43 -37.24 8.32
N SER A 408 14.08 -37.42 9.47
CA SER A 408 13.45 -37.08 10.76
C SER A 408 13.09 -35.59 10.76
N SER A 409 12.01 -35.20 11.43
CA SER A 409 11.56 -33.80 11.50
C SER A 409 12.68 -32.86 11.98
N GLN A 410 13.55 -33.33 12.87
CA GLN A 410 14.74 -32.60 13.32
C GLN A 410 15.79 -32.38 12.23
N THR A 411 15.97 -33.31 11.29
CA THR A 411 16.91 -33.17 10.18
C THR A 411 16.34 -32.30 9.05
N LEU A 412 15.02 -32.34 8.84
CA LEU A 412 14.33 -31.45 7.90
C LEU A 412 14.30 -30.01 8.43
N GLU A 413 14.08 -29.80 9.72
CA GLU A 413 14.20 -28.49 10.37
C GLU A 413 15.64 -27.96 10.34
N SER A 414 16.65 -28.82 10.54
CA SER A 414 18.06 -28.38 10.45
C SER A 414 18.48 -28.06 9.02
N LEU A 415 18.00 -28.82 8.01
CA LEU A 415 18.25 -28.56 6.59
C LEU A 415 17.48 -27.33 6.09
N LEU A 416 16.23 -27.13 6.54
CA LEU A 416 15.47 -25.91 6.29
C LEU A 416 16.12 -24.71 6.97
N GLN A 417 16.65 -24.84 8.19
CA GLN A 417 17.43 -23.79 8.85
C GLN A 417 18.74 -23.47 8.13
N GLU A 418 19.45 -24.48 7.58
CA GLU A 418 20.63 -24.24 6.74
C GLU A 418 20.26 -23.57 5.41
N GLN A 419 19.16 -23.96 4.74
CA GLN A 419 18.73 -23.34 3.49
C GLN A 419 18.17 -21.91 3.67
N LEU A 420 17.41 -21.65 4.74
CA LEU A 420 16.91 -20.31 5.12
C LEU A 420 18.03 -19.37 5.63
N SER A 421 19.19 -19.92 5.99
CA SER A 421 20.34 -19.14 6.50
C SER A 421 21.21 -18.49 5.41
N SER A 422 20.93 -18.72 4.13
CA SER A 422 21.93 -18.54 3.06
C SER A 422 22.04 -17.13 2.42
N ASP A 423 21.11 -16.19 2.68
CA ASP A 423 21.16 -14.90 1.95
C ASP A 423 22.01 -13.79 2.61
N ILE A 424 22.21 -13.82 3.93
CA ILE A 424 23.03 -12.79 4.61
C ILE A 424 24.43 -13.34 4.87
N LYS A 425 25.41 -12.82 4.12
CA LYS A 425 26.82 -13.03 4.46
C LYS A 425 27.11 -12.41 5.84
N LEU A 426 27.37 -13.27 6.83
CA LEU A 426 27.75 -12.90 8.20
C LEU A 426 29.22 -12.47 8.25
N LEU A 427 29.51 -11.30 7.69
CA LEU A 427 30.85 -10.78 7.58
C LEU A 427 31.28 -10.10 8.88
N SER A 428 32.52 -10.33 9.31
CA SER A 428 33.14 -9.62 10.43
C SER A 428 34.56 -9.20 10.09
N ALA A 429 34.95 -7.99 10.50
CA ALA A 429 36.35 -7.56 10.45
C ALA A 429 37.18 -8.14 11.61
N LYS A 430 36.53 -8.54 12.72
CA LYS A 430 37.18 -9.06 13.93
C LYS A 430 36.84 -10.53 14.25
N GLY A 431 36.24 -11.25 13.30
CA GLY A 431 35.89 -12.66 13.47
C GLY A 431 34.71 -12.92 14.41
N ILE A 432 33.84 -11.93 14.62
CA ILE A 432 32.62 -12.08 15.44
C ILE A 432 31.67 -13.11 14.81
N ASN A 433 31.14 -14.00 15.65
CA ASN A 433 30.14 -14.97 15.25
C ASN A 433 28.72 -14.43 15.48
N TYR A 434 28.08 -14.00 14.39
CA TYR A 434 26.72 -13.45 14.42
C TYR A 434 25.59 -14.49 14.51
N LYS A 435 25.89 -15.80 14.50
CA LYS A 435 24.86 -16.86 14.50
C LYS A 435 23.94 -16.81 15.72
N LYS A 436 24.43 -16.33 16.87
CA LYS A 436 23.61 -16.17 18.08
C LYS A 436 22.60 -15.04 17.91
N LEU A 437 23.06 -13.85 17.47
CA LEU A 437 22.19 -12.72 17.16
C LEU A 437 21.15 -13.10 16.09
N GLN A 438 21.59 -13.74 15.01
CA GLN A 438 20.70 -14.22 13.94
C GLN A 438 19.60 -15.14 14.49
N ARG A 439 19.94 -16.12 15.34
CA ARG A 439 18.95 -17.02 15.95
C ARG A 439 17.95 -16.30 16.85
N LEU A 440 18.40 -15.31 17.62
CA LEU A 440 17.53 -14.52 18.49
C LEU A 440 16.55 -13.68 17.66
N LEU A 441 17.03 -13.05 16.59
CA LEU A 441 16.20 -12.27 15.67
C LEU A 441 15.21 -13.14 14.89
N MET A 442 15.65 -14.29 14.38
CA MET A 442 14.76 -15.28 13.73
C MET A 442 13.63 -15.75 14.66
N ALA A 443 13.95 -15.94 15.94
CA ALA A 443 12.99 -16.34 16.96
C ALA A 443 12.17 -15.16 17.53
N GLN A 444 12.32 -13.95 16.98
CA GLN A 444 11.66 -12.72 17.43
C GLN A 444 11.88 -12.40 18.93
N LYS A 445 13.03 -12.83 19.47
CA LYS A 445 13.44 -12.51 20.85
C LYS A 445 14.11 -11.15 20.89
N TRP A 446 13.31 -10.11 20.69
CA TRP A 446 13.78 -8.73 20.43
C TRP A 446 14.64 -8.17 21.55
N ARG A 447 14.28 -8.43 22.81
CA ARG A 447 15.04 -7.96 23.98
C ARG A 447 16.42 -8.62 24.06
N GLU A 448 16.46 -9.95 23.95
CA GLU A 448 17.69 -10.71 23.98
C GLU A 448 18.57 -10.40 22.76
N ALA A 449 17.97 -10.17 21.59
CA ALA A 449 18.68 -9.74 20.39
C ALA A 449 19.31 -8.33 20.56
N ASP A 450 18.59 -7.40 21.20
CA ASP A 450 19.09 -6.07 21.52
C ASP A 450 20.27 -6.13 22.50
N GLU A 451 20.16 -6.96 23.54
CA GLU A 451 21.25 -7.23 24.47
C GLU A 451 22.47 -7.90 23.81
N GLU A 452 22.25 -8.86 22.92
CA GLU A 452 23.32 -9.51 22.17
C GLU A 452 24.00 -8.53 21.21
N THR A 453 23.23 -7.65 20.57
CA THR A 453 23.75 -6.58 19.71
C THR A 453 24.66 -5.64 20.48
N ALA A 454 24.24 -5.20 21.68
CA ALA A 454 25.06 -4.37 22.54
C ALA A 454 26.37 -5.07 22.95
N LYS A 455 26.31 -6.36 23.34
CA LYS A 455 27.51 -7.15 23.68
C LYS A 455 28.49 -7.25 22.52
N ILE A 456 27.97 -7.52 21.31
CA ILE A 456 28.80 -7.61 20.11
C ILE A 456 29.49 -6.27 19.85
N ILE A 457 28.75 -5.17 19.86
CA ILE A 457 29.32 -3.85 19.54
C ILE A 457 30.37 -3.44 20.57
N LEU A 458 30.13 -3.67 21.86
CA LEU A 458 31.13 -3.42 22.89
C LEU A 458 32.38 -4.29 22.70
N SER A 459 32.22 -5.56 22.31
CA SER A 459 33.35 -6.45 22.03
C SER A 459 34.19 -5.98 20.84
N LEU A 460 33.54 -5.41 19.81
CA LEU A 460 34.23 -4.87 18.63
C LEU A 460 35.16 -3.71 18.97
N VAL A 461 34.92 -3.02 20.08
CA VAL A 461 35.74 -1.87 20.51
C VAL A 461 36.45 -2.12 21.85
N ASN A 462 36.49 -3.37 22.31
CA ASN A 462 37.09 -3.80 23.57
C ASN A 462 36.55 -3.07 24.81
N ARG A 463 35.25 -2.77 24.84
CA ARG A 463 34.57 -2.05 25.95
C ARG A 463 33.56 -2.89 26.73
N THR A 464 33.71 -4.21 26.71
CA THR A 464 32.76 -5.13 27.37
C THR A 464 32.72 -4.93 28.88
N GLN A 465 33.82 -4.49 29.51
CA GLN A 465 33.89 -4.24 30.96
C GLN A 465 33.21 -2.93 31.34
N GLU A 466 33.33 -1.91 30.49
CA GLU A 466 32.76 -0.58 30.68
C GLU A 466 31.25 -0.58 30.45
N GLY A 467 30.76 -1.42 29.53
CA GLY A 467 29.32 -1.59 29.31
C GLY A 467 28.65 -0.48 28.50
N PHE A 468 29.41 0.52 28.03
CA PHE A 468 28.91 1.63 27.21
C PHE A 468 29.94 2.12 26.18
N LEU A 469 29.46 2.80 25.12
CA LEU A 469 30.29 3.42 24.09
C LEU A 469 30.61 4.88 24.46
N ASN A 470 31.84 5.33 24.18
CA ASN A 470 32.21 6.74 24.14
C ASN A 470 32.51 7.19 22.69
N ASN A 471 32.68 8.50 22.49
CA ASN A 471 32.89 9.08 21.15
C ASN A 471 34.05 8.42 20.40
N GLU A 472 35.20 8.24 21.06
CA GLU A 472 36.38 7.59 20.47
C GLU A 472 36.12 6.13 20.06
N SER A 473 35.35 5.39 20.86
CA SER A 473 35.02 4.00 20.55
C SER A 473 34.01 3.88 19.41
N MET A 474 33.07 4.81 19.25
CA MET A 474 32.07 4.78 18.19
C MET A 474 32.70 4.88 16.81
N GLU A 475 33.73 5.71 16.64
CA GLU A 475 34.49 5.82 15.38
C GLU A 475 35.30 4.56 15.03
N LYS A 476 35.59 3.73 16.04
CA LYS A 476 36.41 2.51 15.89
C LYS A 476 35.58 1.26 15.59
N ILE A 477 34.25 1.37 15.52
CA ILE A 477 33.39 0.23 15.19
C ILE A 477 33.55 -0.08 13.69
N PRO A 478 33.94 -1.31 13.30
CA PRO A 478 34.12 -1.63 11.89
C PRO A 478 32.79 -1.55 11.12
N GLN A 479 32.75 -0.76 10.03
CA GLN A 479 31.56 -0.62 9.18
C GLN A 479 31.04 -1.95 8.65
N LYS A 480 31.95 -2.90 8.36
CA LYS A 480 31.61 -4.26 7.92
C LYS A 480 30.74 -4.99 8.95
N ASP A 481 31.06 -4.83 10.23
CA ASP A 481 30.35 -5.43 11.34
C ASP A 481 29.01 -4.72 11.60
N LEU A 482 28.99 -3.37 11.58
CA LEU A 482 27.74 -2.60 11.66
C LEU A 482 26.77 -2.96 10.54
N GLY A 483 27.26 -3.11 9.30
CA GLY A 483 26.44 -3.51 8.17
C GLY A 483 25.91 -4.95 8.30
N THR A 484 26.66 -5.87 8.92
CA THR A 484 26.16 -7.23 9.19
C THR A 484 25.06 -7.21 10.25
N ILE A 485 25.24 -6.45 11.34
CA ILE A 485 24.22 -6.27 12.38
C ILE A 485 22.97 -5.61 11.79
N ASP A 486 23.14 -4.54 11.01
CA ASP A 486 22.05 -3.80 10.38
C ASP A 486 21.24 -4.70 9.45
N ARG A 487 21.88 -5.43 8.53
CA ARG A 487 21.18 -6.37 7.64
C ARG A 487 20.40 -7.44 8.40
N LEU A 488 20.93 -7.92 9.52
CA LEU A 488 20.22 -8.88 10.37
C LEU A 488 18.98 -8.26 10.99
N TRP A 489 19.10 -7.08 11.61
CA TRP A 489 17.96 -6.37 12.19
C TRP A 489 16.92 -6.02 11.13
N VAL A 490 17.32 -5.43 10.00
CA VAL A 490 16.44 -5.05 8.90
C VAL A 490 15.71 -6.27 8.34
N LYS A 491 16.41 -7.38 8.06
CA LYS A 491 15.78 -8.59 7.52
C LYS A 491 14.75 -9.18 8.47
N TYR A 492 15.13 -9.40 9.73
CA TYR A 492 14.26 -10.16 10.63
C TYR A 492 13.18 -9.31 11.28
N SER A 493 13.35 -7.98 11.37
CA SER A 493 12.32 -7.05 11.84
C SER A 493 11.38 -6.55 10.76
N ASN A 494 11.50 -7.07 9.54
CA ASN A 494 10.73 -6.64 8.39
C ASN A 494 10.90 -5.14 8.06
N GLU A 495 12.15 -4.72 7.91
CA GLU A 495 12.58 -3.34 7.64
C GLU A 495 12.16 -2.29 8.69
N ARG A 496 11.65 -2.71 9.85
CA ARG A 496 11.24 -1.79 10.93
C ARG A 496 12.40 -1.32 11.78
N PHE A 497 13.35 -2.19 12.07
CA PHE A 497 14.46 -1.97 12.99
C PHE A 497 15.80 -2.10 12.27
N GLY A 498 16.80 -1.41 12.78
CA GLY A 498 18.12 -1.35 12.16
C GLY A 498 18.75 0.04 12.24
N PHE A 499 20.06 0.05 12.16
CA PHE A 499 20.88 1.26 12.17
C PHE A 499 20.66 2.13 10.93
N SER A 500 20.46 1.54 9.76
CA SER A 500 20.15 2.28 8.53
C SER A 500 18.77 2.93 8.62
N ILE A 501 17.79 2.26 9.23
CA ILE A 501 16.46 2.82 9.52
C ILE A 501 16.58 4.01 10.48
N GLN A 502 17.30 3.82 11.58
CA GLN A 502 17.58 4.88 12.56
C GLN A 502 18.28 6.07 11.92
N LYS A 503 19.31 5.85 11.09
CA LYS A 503 20.02 6.92 10.37
C LYS A 503 19.09 7.73 9.46
N ARG A 504 18.18 7.09 8.73
CA ARG A 504 17.18 7.80 7.91
C ARG A 504 16.29 8.69 8.76
N ILE A 505 15.80 8.16 9.89
CA ILE A 505 14.95 8.92 10.82
C ILE A 505 15.75 10.08 11.43
N TRP A 506 16.98 9.85 11.87
CA TRP A 506 17.90 10.86 12.40
C TRP A 506 18.03 12.08 11.48
N HIS A 507 18.25 11.84 10.18
CA HIS A 507 18.36 12.93 9.20
C HIS A 507 17.04 13.67 8.97
N THR A 508 15.89 12.98 9.03
CA THR A 508 14.58 13.66 8.92
C THR A 508 14.26 14.57 10.12
N MET A 509 14.90 14.33 11.28
CA MET A 509 14.77 15.14 12.49
C MET A 509 15.88 16.20 12.61
N ASN A 510 16.53 16.57 11.51
CA ASN A 510 17.61 17.57 11.46
C ASN A 510 18.74 17.32 12.47
N ASN A 511 19.09 16.05 12.72
CA ASN A 511 20.13 15.67 13.68
C ASN A 511 19.82 16.12 15.13
N ASN A 512 18.55 16.12 15.53
CA ASN A 512 18.09 16.43 16.89
C ASN A 512 17.74 15.16 17.67
N ALA A 513 18.47 14.87 18.74
CA ALA A 513 18.31 13.69 19.60
C ALA A 513 16.99 13.70 20.35
N GLY A 514 16.49 14.86 20.76
CA GLY A 514 15.19 14.97 21.41
C GLY A 514 14.06 14.50 20.50
N GLU A 515 13.98 15.07 19.30
CA GLU A 515 12.97 14.74 18.29
C GLU A 515 13.14 13.32 17.76
N PHE A 516 14.38 12.88 17.52
CA PHE A 516 14.68 11.51 17.17
C PHE A 516 14.20 10.53 18.24
N GLY A 517 14.53 10.81 19.51
CA GLY A 517 14.13 10.01 20.65
C GLY A 517 12.62 9.89 20.81
N GLU A 518 11.88 10.97 20.57
CA GLU A 518 10.41 10.94 20.56
C GLU A 518 9.89 10.11 19.38
N ARG A 519 10.47 10.30 18.19
CA ARG A 519 10.05 9.62 16.95
C ARG A 519 10.26 8.11 17.00
N VAL A 520 11.38 7.66 17.55
CA VAL A 520 11.68 6.23 17.70
C VAL A 520 11.16 5.66 19.02
N GLY A 521 10.56 6.46 19.90
CA GLY A 521 9.94 6.01 21.15
C GLY A 521 10.91 5.77 22.32
N TRP A 522 12.10 6.37 22.28
CA TRP A 522 13.11 6.36 23.35
C TRP A 522 12.97 7.51 24.35
N ARG A 523 12.17 8.54 24.04
CA ARG A 523 11.93 9.69 24.90
C ARG A 523 10.43 9.89 25.08
N GLY A 524 9.99 10.21 26.29
CA GLY A 524 8.59 10.58 26.54
C GLY A 524 8.22 11.87 25.81
N SER A 525 6.99 11.98 25.32
CA SER A 525 6.46 13.24 24.80
C SER A 525 6.19 14.20 25.97
N ALA A 526 6.40 15.51 25.74
CA ALA A 526 6.08 16.51 26.76
C ALA A 526 4.61 16.40 27.18
N GLY A 527 4.41 16.11 28.46
CA GLY A 527 3.12 16.31 29.09
C GLY A 527 2.77 17.80 29.14
N LEU A 528 1.49 18.08 28.99
CA LEU A 528 0.85 19.39 28.92
C LEU A 528 1.14 20.39 30.06
N PHE A 529 1.78 19.94 31.13
CA PHE A 529 2.12 20.76 32.29
C PHE A 529 3.63 20.94 32.49
N GLY A 530 4.43 20.77 31.43
CA GLY A 530 5.88 20.98 31.51
C GLY A 530 6.60 19.88 32.29
N GLY A 531 6.15 18.63 32.15
CA GLY A 531 6.90 17.47 32.65
C GLY A 531 8.21 17.31 31.87
N TYR A 532 9.32 17.09 32.59
CA TYR A 532 10.63 16.90 31.98
C TYR A 532 10.59 15.80 30.91
N PHE A 533 11.12 16.10 29.74
CA PHE A 533 11.32 15.10 28.69
C PHE A 533 12.34 14.06 29.16
N ALA A 534 11.85 12.96 29.73
CA ALA A 534 12.67 11.88 30.22
C ALA A 534 12.96 10.88 29.09
N TRP A 535 14.22 10.50 28.98
CA TRP A 535 14.62 9.34 28.19
C TRP A 535 14.18 8.07 28.91
N LYS A 536 13.54 7.17 28.18
CA LYS A 536 13.08 5.89 28.69
C LYS A 536 14.28 5.01 29.06
N SER A 537 14.18 4.36 30.21
CA SER A 537 15.04 3.26 30.60
C SER A 537 14.81 2.04 29.68
N LEU A 538 15.77 1.12 29.64
CA LEU A 538 15.62 -0.12 28.87
C LEU A 538 14.37 -0.93 29.24
N SER A 539 13.93 -0.88 30.50
CA SER A 539 12.70 -1.55 30.95
C SER A 539 11.42 -0.93 30.41
N GLU A 540 11.46 0.30 29.92
CA GLU A 540 10.31 1.05 29.39
C GLU A 540 10.25 1.01 27.84
N LEU A 541 11.21 0.34 27.21
CA LEU A 541 11.24 0.12 25.76
C LEU A 541 10.29 -1.02 25.36
N ILE A 542 9.80 -0.94 24.12
CA ILE A 542 8.87 -1.90 23.55
C ILE A 542 9.68 -2.92 22.74
N TYR A 543 9.72 -4.16 23.22
CA TYR A 543 10.42 -5.27 22.58
C TYR A 543 9.46 -6.13 21.75
N SER A 544 8.73 -5.50 20.84
CA SER A 544 7.83 -6.14 19.87
C SER A 544 7.88 -5.38 18.54
N LEU A 545 7.32 -5.97 17.48
CA LEU A 545 7.19 -5.31 16.18
C LEU A 545 6.23 -4.10 16.21
N ASP A 546 5.45 -3.93 17.27
CA ASP A 546 4.54 -2.80 17.44
C ASP A 546 5.28 -1.50 17.79
N ALA A 547 6.56 -1.61 18.17
CA ALA A 547 7.38 -0.44 18.47
C ALA A 547 7.57 0.46 17.22
N PRO A 548 7.78 1.78 17.40
CA PRO A 548 8.02 2.70 16.29
C PRO A 548 9.18 2.25 15.38
N ALA A 549 9.15 2.62 14.10
CA ALA A 549 10.27 2.36 13.20
C ALA A 549 11.58 2.98 13.77
N GLY A 550 12.68 2.23 13.69
CA GLY A 550 13.96 2.60 14.29
C GLY A 550 14.06 2.42 15.80
N HIS A 551 13.04 1.88 16.49
CA HIS A 551 13.08 1.68 17.95
C HIS A 551 14.21 0.73 18.41
N LEU A 552 14.55 -0.27 17.61
CA LEU A 552 15.64 -1.22 17.91
C LEU A 552 16.66 -1.25 16.76
N PRO A 553 17.90 -1.68 17.03
CA PRO A 553 18.47 -1.91 18.36
C PRO A 553 18.75 -0.59 19.11
N CYS A 554 18.55 -0.59 20.43
CA CYS A 554 18.76 0.57 21.30
C CYS A 554 20.14 0.48 21.98
N ILE A 555 21.19 0.72 21.19
CA ILE A 555 22.58 0.64 21.68
C ILE A 555 23.01 1.95 22.35
N LEU A 556 22.52 3.08 21.81
CA LEU A 556 22.85 4.43 22.28
C LEU A 556 22.06 4.80 23.54
N GLY A 557 21.01 4.03 23.86
CA GLY A 557 20.16 4.21 25.02
C GLY A 557 20.77 3.83 26.38
N ARG A 558 21.89 3.08 26.38
CA ARG A 558 22.33 2.30 27.54
C ARG A 558 23.24 3.03 28.54
N ASN A 559 23.77 4.20 28.19
CA ASN A 559 24.46 5.16 29.07
C ASN A 559 24.89 6.37 28.23
N TRP A 560 24.12 7.45 28.31
CA TRP A 560 24.33 8.65 27.51
C TRP A 560 25.29 9.60 28.23
N SER A 561 26.10 10.35 27.49
CA SER A 561 26.65 11.61 28.02
C SER A 561 25.59 12.72 27.96
N ASP A 562 25.90 13.89 28.51
CA ASP A 562 24.99 15.05 28.44
C ASP A 562 24.74 15.52 27.00
N ASP A 563 25.71 15.33 26.09
CA ASP A 563 25.60 15.75 24.69
C ASP A 563 25.22 14.58 23.74
N LYS A 564 23.92 14.37 23.60
CA LYS A 564 23.30 13.26 22.86
C LYS A 564 23.33 13.45 21.34
N ASP A 565 23.26 14.71 20.89
CA ASP A 565 23.28 15.07 19.47
C ASP A 565 24.63 14.72 18.84
N ILE A 566 25.72 15.03 19.55
CA ILE A 566 27.07 14.69 19.14
C ILE A 566 27.25 13.17 19.06
N GLN A 567 26.82 12.43 20.09
CA GLN A 567 26.99 10.97 20.13
C GLN A 567 26.25 10.26 18.99
N MET A 568 25.00 10.64 18.72
CA MET A 568 24.23 10.11 17.59
C MET A 568 24.86 10.47 16.25
N SER A 569 25.35 11.70 16.10
CA SER A 569 26.05 12.13 14.87
C SER A 569 27.29 11.29 14.59
N TYR A 570 28.13 11.03 15.60
CA TYR A 570 29.31 10.17 15.45
C TYR A 570 28.96 8.74 15.08
N PHE A 571 27.92 8.17 15.71
CA PHE A 571 27.50 6.81 15.42
C PHE A 571 26.92 6.67 14.01
N PHE A 572 26.00 7.55 13.61
CA PHE A 572 25.37 7.51 12.28
C PHE A 572 26.31 7.90 11.14
N ALA A 573 27.44 8.55 11.41
CA ALA A 573 28.49 8.74 10.43
C ALA A 573 29.20 7.43 10.02
N GLN A 574 29.16 6.39 10.85
CA GLN A 574 29.80 5.09 10.59
C GLN A 574 28.90 4.09 9.81
N ILE A 575 27.61 4.39 9.74
CA ILE A 575 26.58 3.59 9.04
C ILE A 575 26.37 4.16 7.66
#